data_AF-A0A924C3H3-F1
#
_entry.id   AF-A0A924C3H3-F1
#
_cell.length_a   1.000
_cell.length_b   1.000
_cell.length_c   1.000
_cell.angle_alpha   90.00
_cell.angle_beta   90.00
_cell.angle_gamma   90.00
#
_symmetry.space_group_name_H-M   'P 1'
#
loop_
_entity.id
_entity.type
_entity.pdbx_description
1 polymer ?
#
loop_
_entity_poly.entity_id
_entity_poly.type
_entity_poly.pdbx_seq_one_letter_code
_entity_poly.pdbx_strand_id
1 'polypeptide(L)'
;MTPLVTTEWLAAELGANDLRIIDATLFLTGDARNARAEFEAAHIPGAVFIDLDELVDTGNPLPNMLPAPEKFASRMQALGLGDGSRIVIYDNSPLHSAARAWWMLTVFGAHEVAILDGGLPKWLAEGRALESGKPVVRHRHFTVWADTKPVRTMAAMIDNLRSKAEQVVDARSAGRFAGTEPEPHANLRGGHIPGSKNLPQTKLFNADGTWKTGADLQAAFAAAGVDTTKPLVTTCGSG
;
A
#
# COMPACT_ATOMS: atom_id res chain seq x y z
N MET A 1 5.28 -0.66 -17.22
CA MET A 1 6.11 -1.12 -16.08
C MET A 1 5.48 -2.35 -15.41
N THR A 2 6.25 -3.25 -14.77
CA THR A 2 5.71 -4.35 -13.93
C THR A 2 5.26 -3.81 -12.56
N PRO A 3 4.36 -4.49 -11.81
CA PRO A 3 3.92 -4.02 -10.49
C PRO A 3 5.04 -3.93 -9.43
N LEU A 4 6.14 -4.65 -9.64
CA LEU A 4 7.35 -4.61 -8.83
C LEU A 4 8.53 -4.18 -9.69
N VAL A 5 9.39 -3.32 -9.16
CA VAL A 5 10.69 -2.96 -9.74
C VAL A 5 11.79 -3.19 -8.72
N THR A 6 12.99 -3.55 -9.19
CA THR A 6 14.13 -3.79 -8.30
C THR A 6 14.81 -2.48 -7.92
N THR A 7 15.57 -2.51 -6.82
CA THR A 7 16.47 -1.43 -6.40
C THR A 7 17.51 -1.09 -7.46
N GLU A 8 18.01 -2.09 -8.20
CA GLU A 8 18.93 -1.88 -9.32
C GLU A 8 18.27 -1.16 -10.49
N TRP A 9 17.05 -1.56 -10.87
CA TRP A 9 16.29 -0.87 -11.91
C TRP A 9 16.05 0.59 -11.53
N LEU A 10 15.60 0.85 -10.30
CA LEU A 10 15.33 2.21 -9.84
C LEU A 10 16.60 3.07 -9.84
N ALA A 11 17.73 2.50 -9.40
CA ALA A 11 19.02 3.19 -9.42
C ALA A 11 19.47 3.58 -10.83
N ALA A 12 19.20 2.75 -11.84
CA ALA A 12 19.53 3.03 -13.23
C ALA A 12 18.64 4.12 -13.87
N GLU A 13 17.44 4.34 -13.33
CA GLU A 13 16.45 5.29 -13.85
C GLU A 13 16.42 6.63 -13.09
N LEU A 14 17.26 6.79 -12.06
CA LEU A 14 17.33 8.04 -11.29
C LEU A 14 17.62 9.23 -12.20
N GLY A 15 16.86 10.32 -11.99
CA GLY A 15 16.97 11.54 -12.78
C GLY A 15 16.16 11.55 -14.08
N ALA A 16 15.49 10.46 -14.45
CA ALA A 16 14.58 10.46 -15.58
C ALA A 16 13.42 11.45 -15.36
N ASN A 17 13.13 12.27 -16.39
CA ASN A 17 12.15 13.37 -16.27
C ASN A 17 10.70 12.89 -16.02
N ASP A 18 10.41 11.68 -16.49
CA ASP A 18 9.12 11.00 -16.41
C ASP A 18 9.01 10.08 -15.18
N LEU A 19 10.07 9.91 -14.38
CA LEU A 19 10.05 9.11 -13.16
C LEU A 19 9.67 9.96 -11.93
N ARG A 20 8.77 9.43 -11.11
CA ARG A 20 8.42 9.95 -9.78
C ARG A 20 8.59 8.86 -8.75
N ILE A 21 9.28 9.20 -7.67
CA ILE A 21 9.55 8.28 -6.57
C ILE A 21 8.76 8.78 -5.37
N ILE A 22 8.03 7.89 -4.71
CA ILE A 22 7.15 8.23 -3.61
C ILE A 22 7.54 7.41 -2.38
N ASP A 23 7.81 8.10 -1.29
CA ASP A 23 7.88 7.51 0.04
C ASP A 23 6.49 7.51 0.66
N ALA A 24 5.91 6.32 0.81
CA ALA A 24 4.60 6.08 1.39
C ALA A 24 4.68 5.44 2.79
N THR A 25 5.76 5.73 3.53
CA THR A 25 5.93 5.23 4.90
C THR A 25 4.80 5.69 5.81
N LEU A 26 4.17 4.73 6.47
CA LEU A 26 3.13 4.95 7.47
C LEU A 26 3.39 4.06 8.69
N PHE A 27 3.20 4.58 9.89
CA PHE A 27 3.25 3.81 11.13
C PHE A 27 1.89 3.76 11.80
N LEU A 28 1.66 2.77 12.65
CA LEU A 28 0.43 2.72 13.43
C LEU A 28 0.41 3.85 14.46
N THR A 29 -0.78 4.32 14.81
CA THR A 29 -0.96 5.30 15.89
C THR A 29 -0.32 4.79 17.19
N GLY A 30 0.57 5.60 17.78
CA GLY A 30 1.29 5.25 19.00
C GLY A 30 2.68 4.65 18.77
N ASP A 31 3.10 4.43 17.52
CA ASP A 31 4.50 4.19 17.20
C ASP A 31 5.35 5.42 17.57
N ALA A 32 6.57 5.20 18.07
CA ALA A 32 7.49 6.28 18.41
C ALA A 32 8.15 6.91 17.18
N ARG A 33 8.08 6.24 16.03
CA ARG A 33 8.64 6.68 14.76
C ARG A 33 7.77 7.73 14.08
N ASN A 34 8.41 8.66 13.37
CA ASN A 34 7.74 9.71 12.61
C ASN A 34 8.15 9.60 11.14
N ALA A 35 7.22 9.16 10.29
CA ALA A 35 7.48 8.87 8.89
C ALA A 35 8.01 10.09 8.11
N ARG A 36 7.42 11.28 8.34
CA ARG A 36 7.87 12.52 7.68
C ARG A 36 9.26 12.93 8.15
N ALA A 37 9.55 12.82 9.44
CA ALA A 37 10.88 13.14 9.97
C ALA A 37 11.95 12.16 9.47
N GLU A 38 11.61 10.87 9.35
CA GLU A 38 12.51 9.87 8.76
C GLU A 38 12.79 10.16 7.28
N PHE A 39 11.76 10.49 6.50
CA PHE A 39 11.92 10.92 5.11
C PHE A 39 12.82 12.15 5.01
N GLU A 40 12.57 13.20 5.80
CA GLU A 40 13.39 14.42 5.77
C GLU A 40 14.84 14.15 6.20
N ALA A 41 15.09 13.14 7.04
CA ALA A 41 16.44 12.74 7.42
C ALA A 41 17.16 11.96 6.31
N ALA A 42 16.46 11.02 5.66
CA ALA A 42 17.02 10.21 4.58
C ALA A 42 15.92 9.61 3.68
N HIS A 43 16.00 9.86 2.38
CA HIS A 43 15.10 9.30 1.36
C HIS A 43 15.84 8.97 0.06
N ILE A 44 15.18 8.22 -0.82
CA ILE A 44 15.73 7.92 -2.16
C ILE A 44 15.82 9.23 -2.97
N PRO A 45 16.92 9.49 -3.71
CA PRO A 45 17.10 10.73 -4.44
C PRO A 45 15.92 11.08 -5.37
N GLY A 46 15.43 12.31 -5.28
CA GLY A 46 14.26 12.78 -6.04
C GLY A 46 12.90 12.26 -5.56
N ALA A 47 12.83 11.55 -4.44
CA ALA A 47 11.57 11.12 -3.85
C ALA A 47 10.76 12.27 -3.25
N VAL A 48 9.45 12.08 -3.20
CA VAL A 48 8.50 12.93 -2.47
C VAL A 48 7.77 12.10 -1.43
N PHE A 49 7.41 12.71 -0.31
CA PHE A 49 6.67 12.03 0.76
C PHE A 49 5.16 12.16 0.54
N ILE A 50 4.46 11.03 0.47
CA ILE A 50 2.99 10.99 0.45
C ILE A 50 2.47 10.73 1.86
N ASP A 51 1.67 11.67 2.37
CA ASP A 51 1.08 11.56 3.69
C ASP A 51 -0.22 10.75 3.62
N LEU A 52 -0.13 9.45 3.91
CA LEU A 52 -1.28 8.55 3.84
C LEU A 52 -2.35 8.88 4.88
N ASP A 53 -1.97 9.44 6.03
CA ASP A 53 -2.92 9.89 7.07
C ASP A 53 -3.72 11.11 6.61
N GLU A 54 -3.14 11.97 5.75
CA GLU A 54 -3.91 13.05 5.11
C GLU A 54 -4.81 12.56 3.97
N LEU A 55 -4.50 11.42 3.35
CA LEU A 55 -5.22 10.88 2.20
C LEU A 55 -6.39 9.97 2.59
N VAL A 56 -7.21 10.44 3.51
CA VAL A 56 -8.40 9.75 4.00
C VAL A 56 -9.68 10.57 3.82
N ASP A 57 -10.84 9.92 3.81
CA ASP A 57 -12.13 10.60 3.95
C ASP A 57 -12.34 11.04 5.40
N THR A 58 -12.16 12.34 5.66
CA THR A 58 -12.33 12.94 6.99
C THR A 58 -13.79 13.07 7.41
N GLY A 59 -14.74 12.86 6.50
CA GLY A 59 -16.17 12.80 6.81
C GLY A 59 -16.61 11.43 7.32
N ASN A 60 -15.76 10.40 7.19
CA ASN A 60 -16.06 9.05 7.65
C ASN A 60 -15.46 8.80 9.04
N PRO A 61 -16.21 8.25 10.01
CA PRO A 61 -15.66 7.89 11.30
C PRO A 61 -14.71 6.68 11.26
N LEU A 62 -14.70 5.92 10.17
CA LEU A 62 -13.82 4.77 9.99
C LEU A 62 -12.42 5.22 9.51
N PRO A 63 -11.35 4.58 10.01
CA PRO A 63 -9.98 4.93 9.61
C PRO A 63 -9.71 4.57 8.15
N ASN A 64 -8.78 5.29 7.52
CA ASN A 64 -8.19 4.94 6.22
C ASN A 64 -9.20 4.72 5.07
N MET A 65 -10.37 5.35 5.15
CA MET A 65 -11.35 5.34 4.07
C MET A 65 -10.81 6.15 2.87
N LEU A 66 -11.10 5.70 1.65
CA LEU A 66 -10.68 6.39 0.43
C LEU A 66 -11.16 7.85 0.44
N PRO A 67 -10.29 8.83 0.14
CA PRO A 67 -10.70 10.22 0.07
C PRO A 67 -11.56 10.49 -1.17
N ALA A 68 -12.20 11.65 -1.22
CA ALA A 68 -12.84 12.12 -2.45
C ALA A 68 -11.81 12.24 -3.61
N PRO A 69 -12.20 11.94 -4.85
CA PRO A 69 -11.31 12.04 -6.03
C PRO A 69 -10.59 13.38 -6.14
N GLU A 70 -11.27 14.49 -5.83
CA GLU A 70 -10.75 15.85 -5.93
C GLU A 70 -9.66 16.11 -4.89
N LYS A 71 -9.82 15.57 -3.66
CA LYS A 71 -8.82 15.66 -2.60
C LYS A 71 -7.57 14.87 -3.01
N PHE A 72 -7.75 13.67 -3.57
CA PHE A 72 -6.64 12.86 -4.07
C PHE A 72 -5.90 13.57 -5.20
N ALA A 73 -6.63 14.08 -6.20
CA ALA A 73 -6.07 14.85 -7.31
C ALA A 73 -5.20 16.01 -6.82
N SER A 74 -5.77 16.86 -5.95
CA SER A 74 -5.09 18.04 -5.41
C SER A 74 -3.77 17.67 -4.72
N ARG A 75 -3.75 16.58 -3.94
CA ARG A 75 -2.54 16.11 -3.26
C ARG A 75 -1.49 15.57 -4.23
N MET A 76 -1.89 14.82 -5.26
CA MET A 76 -0.95 14.29 -6.26
C MET A 76 -0.29 15.43 -7.06
N GLN A 77 -1.08 16.45 -7.42
CA GLN A 77 -0.56 17.64 -8.12
C GLN A 77 0.45 18.42 -7.27
N ALA A 78 0.17 18.59 -5.96
CA ALA A 78 1.08 19.24 -5.02
C ALA A 78 2.39 18.46 -4.82
N LEU A 79 2.35 17.13 -4.98
CA LEU A 79 3.51 16.24 -4.98
C LEU A 79 4.23 16.16 -6.34
N GLY A 80 3.76 16.90 -7.35
CA GLY A 80 4.39 16.96 -8.67
C GLY A 80 4.23 15.67 -9.49
N LEU A 81 3.27 14.82 -9.10
CA LEU A 81 2.83 13.70 -9.92
C LEU A 81 2.01 14.27 -11.07
N GLY A 82 2.38 13.89 -12.29
CA GLY A 82 1.69 14.31 -13.49
C GLY A 82 1.22 13.13 -14.33
N ASP A 83 0.25 13.38 -15.18
CA ASP A 83 -0.19 12.41 -16.20
C ASP A 83 1.02 11.94 -17.04
N GLY A 84 1.06 10.63 -17.33
CA GLY A 84 2.15 10.01 -18.09
C GLY A 84 3.47 9.82 -17.32
N SER A 85 3.51 10.04 -16.00
CA SER A 85 4.69 9.72 -15.18
C SER A 85 4.73 8.22 -14.83
N ARG A 86 5.93 7.63 -14.86
CA ARG A 86 6.22 6.36 -14.18
C ARG A 86 6.35 6.65 -12.68
N ILE A 87 5.59 5.93 -11.86
CA ILE A 87 5.55 6.13 -10.41
C ILE A 87 6.11 4.88 -9.72
N VAL A 88 7.17 5.06 -8.93
CA VAL A 88 7.72 4.02 -8.06
C VAL A 88 7.48 4.40 -6.62
N ILE A 89 6.89 3.48 -5.86
CA ILE A 89 6.51 3.69 -4.48
C ILE A 89 7.36 2.78 -3.61
N TYR A 90 7.89 3.32 -2.52
CA TYR A 90 8.52 2.53 -1.48
C TYR A 90 7.98 2.94 -0.12
N ASP A 91 8.33 2.15 0.90
CA ASP A 91 8.15 2.53 2.29
C ASP A 91 9.33 2.00 3.13
N ASN A 92 9.37 2.44 4.37
CA ASN A 92 10.18 1.91 5.47
C ASN A 92 9.27 1.43 6.63
N SER A 93 8.10 0.91 6.27
CA SER A 93 7.00 0.61 7.20
C SER A 93 6.92 -0.88 7.51
N PRO A 94 6.71 -1.28 8.78
CA PRO A 94 6.37 -2.67 9.11
C PRO A 94 5.00 -3.10 8.55
N LEU A 95 4.20 -2.15 8.06
CA LEU A 95 2.89 -2.40 7.46
C LEU A 95 2.95 -2.62 5.95
N HIS A 96 4.10 -2.40 5.30
CA HIS A 96 4.22 -2.39 3.83
C HIS A 96 3.21 -1.42 3.18
N SER A 97 3.13 -0.20 3.73
CA SER A 97 2.15 0.83 3.36
C SER A 97 2.26 1.33 1.92
N ALA A 98 3.36 1.06 1.21
CA ALA A 98 3.50 1.29 -0.22
C ALA A 98 2.41 0.57 -1.03
N ALA A 99 1.96 -0.62 -0.58
CA ALA A 99 0.87 -1.35 -1.23
C ALA A 99 -0.46 -0.57 -1.19
N ARG A 100 -0.72 0.16 -0.11
CA ARG A 100 -1.90 1.02 0.00
C ARG A 100 -1.83 2.19 -0.96
N ALA A 101 -0.68 2.88 -1.02
CA ALA A 101 -0.48 3.99 -1.96
C ALA A 101 -0.59 3.52 -3.43
N TRP A 102 0.00 2.37 -3.76
CA TRP A 102 -0.10 1.73 -5.07
C TRP A 102 -1.54 1.45 -5.47
N TRP A 103 -2.31 0.85 -4.56
CA TRP A 103 -3.72 0.56 -4.78
C TRP A 103 -4.55 1.83 -4.97
N MET A 104 -4.34 2.86 -4.13
CA MET A 104 -5.04 4.14 -4.27
C MET A 104 -4.76 4.82 -5.60
N LEU A 105 -3.49 4.89 -6.01
CA LEU A 105 -3.10 5.44 -7.32
C LEU A 105 -3.78 4.68 -8.46
N THR A 106 -3.85 3.35 -8.38
CA THR A 106 -4.52 2.52 -9.37
C THR A 106 -6.04 2.77 -9.42
N VAL A 107 -6.70 2.83 -8.26
CA VAL A 107 -8.14 3.14 -8.12
C VAL A 107 -8.49 4.51 -8.71
N PHE A 108 -7.57 5.47 -8.59
CA PHE A 108 -7.71 6.83 -9.11
C PHE A 108 -7.14 7.01 -10.53
N GLY A 109 -6.82 5.92 -11.23
CA GLY A 109 -6.54 5.94 -12.67
C GLY A 109 -5.08 6.09 -13.07
N ALA A 110 -4.12 6.01 -12.14
CA ALA A 110 -2.71 5.95 -12.51
C ALA A 110 -2.38 4.58 -13.13
N HIS A 111 -1.64 4.57 -14.24
CA HIS A 111 -1.40 3.36 -15.04
C HIS A 111 0.00 2.76 -14.84
N GLU A 112 1.03 3.59 -14.77
CA GLU A 112 2.41 3.14 -14.63
C GLU A 112 2.89 3.28 -13.18
N VAL A 113 2.39 2.40 -12.32
CA VAL A 113 2.68 2.41 -10.88
C VAL A 113 3.30 1.08 -10.46
N ALA A 114 4.45 1.15 -9.79
CA ALA A 114 5.17 -0.01 -9.26
C ALA A 114 5.59 0.21 -7.81
N ILE A 115 5.79 -0.88 -7.08
CA ILE A 115 6.40 -0.88 -5.76
C ILE A 115 7.87 -1.26 -5.89
N LEU A 116 8.74 -0.57 -5.14
CA LEU A 116 10.15 -0.92 -5.00
C LEU A 116 10.28 -2.19 -4.16
N ASP A 117 10.74 -3.27 -4.79
CA ASP A 117 10.86 -4.57 -4.14
C ASP A 117 11.96 -4.57 -3.08
N GLY A 118 11.58 -4.85 -1.82
CA GLY A 118 12.45 -4.73 -0.63
C GLY A 118 12.48 -3.33 0.01
N GLY A 119 11.81 -2.34 -0.57
CA GLY A 119 11.63 -0.99 -0.01
C GLY A 119 12.93 -0.24 0.30
N LEU A 120 12.84 0.75 1.19
CA LEU A 120 14.01 1.49 1.69
C LEU A 120 15.02 0.58 2.42
N PRO A 121 14.63 -0.43 3.23
CA PRO A 121 15.59 -1.30 3.90
C PRO A 121 16.57 -1.97 2.95
N LYS A 122 16.10 -2.52 1.82
CA LYS A 122 16.97 -3.14 0.82
C LYS A 122 17.85 -2.12 0.10
N TRP A 123 17.29 -0.95 -0.23
CA TRP A 123 18.06 0.16 -0.83
C TRP A 123 19.27 0.57 0.04
N LEU A 124 19.06 0.67 1.36
CA LEU A 124 20.10 0.95 2.34
C LEU A 124 21.11 -0.19 2.46
N ALA A 125 20.64 -1.43 2.53
CA ALA A 125 21.51 -2.61 2.63
C ALA A 125 22.47 -2.75 1.43
N GLU A 126 22.05 -2.27 0.25
CA GLU A 126 22.85 -2.23 -0.96
C GLU A 126 23.79 -1.00 -1.04
N GLY A 127 23.82 -0.14 -0.02
CA GLY A 127 24.70 1.03 0.05
C GLY A 127 24.39 2.10 -0.99
N ARG A 128 23.13 2.20 -1.43
CA ARG A 128 22.72 3.15 -2.47
C ARG A 128 22.56 4.57 -1.93
N ALA A 129 22.69 5.54 -2.83
CA ALA A 129 22.64 6.96 -2.49
C ALA A 129 21.31 7.37 -1.85
N LEU A 130 21.38 8.37 -0.96
CA LEU A 130 20.23 8.99 -0.30
C LEU A 130 20.31 10.51 -0.41
N GLU A 131 19.16 11.16 -0.33
CA GLU A 131 19.01 12.60 -0.14
C GLU A 131 18.38 12.89 1.22
N SER A 132 18.46 14.15 1.64
CA SER A 132 17.88 14.65 2.90
C SER A 132 17.30 16.04 2.69
N GLY A 133 16.40 16.45 3.58
CA GLY A 133 15.68 17.72 3.51
C GLY A 133 14.37 17.62 2.72
N LYS A 134 13.80 18.78 2.39
CA LYS A 134 12.51 18.87 1.70
C LYS A 134 12.74 18.95 0.19
N PRO A 135 12.14 18.07 -0.63
CA PRO A 135 12.30 18.12 -2.07
C PRO A 135 11.66 19.39 -2.66
N VAL A 136 12.26 19.93 -3.71
CA VAL A 136 11.66 21.04 -4.47
C VAL A 136 10.70 20.46 -5.50
N VAL A 137 9.41 20.59 -5.22
CA VAL A 137 8.36 20.01 -6.06
C VAL A 137 7.81 21.05 -7.03
N ARG A 138 7.70 20.68 -8.31
CA ARG A 138 6.96 21.46 -9.31
C ARG A 138 5.59 20.85 -9.50
N HIS A 139 4.56 21.68 -9.38
CA HIS A 139 3.18 21.27 -9.61
C HIS A 139 3.02 20.69 -11.02
N ARG A 140 2.25 19.61 -11.13
CA ARG A 140 1.86 19.01 -12.40
C ARG A 140 0.37 18.74 -12.42
N HIS A 141 -0.20 18.61 -13.61
CA HIS A 141 -1.59 18.20 -13.75
C HIS A 141 -1.71 16.69 -13.55
N PHE A 142 -2.65 16.29 -12.69
CA PHE A 142 -2.96 14.90 -12.40
C PHE A 142 -4.46 14.71 -12.61
N THR A 143 -4.81 13.91 -13.62
CA THR A 143 -6.18 13.56 -13.95
C THR A 143 -6.60 12.37 -13.11
N VAL A 144 -7.68 12.52 -12.34
CA VAL A 144 -8.25 11.43 -11.55
C VAL A 144 -9.39 10.75 -12.29
N TRP A 145 -9.32 9.42 -12.35
CA TRP A 145 -10.40 8.55 -12.81
C TRP A 145 -10.81 7.67 -11.63
N ALA A 146 -11.96 7.92 -11.02
CA ALA A 146 -12.41 7.12 -9.89
C ALA A 146 -13.16 5.87 -10.39
N ASP A 147 -12.49 4.72 -10.44
CA ASP A 147 -13.19 3.43 -10.55
C ASP A 147 -13.37 2.85 -9.15
N THR A 148 -14.60 2.88 -8.64
CA THR A 148 -14.93 2.34 -7.31
C THR A 148 -15.22 0.84 -7.34
N LYS A 149 -15.22 0.19 -8.52
CA LYS A 149 -15.42 -1.25 -8.64
C LYS A 149 -14.42 -2.11 -7.88
N PRO A 150 -13.16 -1.72 -7.63
CA PRO A 150 -12.24 -2.49 -6.79
C PRO A 150 -12.56 -2.42 -5.29
N VAL A 151 -13.51 -1.57 -4.87
CA VAL A 151 -13.90 -1.39 -3.47
C VAL A 151 -15.16 -2.21 -3.19
N ARG A 152 -15.20 -2.89 -2.03
CA ARG A 152 -16.42 -3.54 -1.54
C ARG A 152 -16.98 -2.78 -0.36
N THR A 153 -18.26 -2.45 -0.44
CA THR A 153 -18.99 -1.81 0.66
C THR A 153 -19.40 -2.84 1.70
N MET A 154 -19.77 -2.38 2.90
CA MET A 154 -20.31 -3.27 3.94
C MET A 154 -21.54 -4.05 3.43
N ALA A 155 -22.43 -3.42 2.65
CA ALA A 155 -23.58 -4.09 2.06
C ALA A 155 -23.17 -5.22 1.10
N ALA A 156 -22.19 -4.96 0.22
CA ALA A 156 -21.67 -5.98 -0.69
C ALA A 156 -21.03 -7.16 0.08
N MET A 157 -20.32 -6.88 1.16
CA MET A 157 -19.73 -7.93 2.01
C MET A 157 -20.80 -8.76 2.73
N ILE A 158 -21.87 -8.13 3.23
CA ILE A 158 -23.02 -8.84 3.83
C ILE A 158 -23.71 -9.73 2.80
N ASP A 159 -23.89 -9.24 1.56
CA ASP A 159 -24.46 -10.03 0.48
C ASP A 159 -23.56 -11.21 0.11
N ASN A 160 -22.24 -11.01 0.11
CA ASN A 160 -21.27 -12.06 -0.16
C ASN A 160 -21.30 -13.20 0.88
N LEU A 161 -21.74 -12.96 2.12
CA LEU A 161 -21.95 -14.04 3.11
C LEU A 161 -22.97 -15.07 2.63
N ARG A 162 -23.97 -14.62 1.86
CA ARG A 162 -25.04 -15.46 1.32
C ARG A 162 -24.65 -16.03 -0.05
N SER A 163 -24.17 -15.18 -0.95
CA SER A 163 -23.89 -15.57 -2.34
C SER A 163 -22.61 -16.40 -2.47
N LYS A 164 -21.62 -16.18 -1.59
CA LYS A 164 -20.27 -16.77 -1.66
C LYS A 164 -19.62 -16.58 -3.04
N ALA A 165 -19.93 -15.46 -3.70
CA ALA A 165 -19.45 -15.15 -5.04
C ALA A 165 -17.95 -14.86 -5.05
N GLU A 166 -17.43 -14.26 -3.98
CA GLU A 166 -16.02 -13.92 -3.82
C GLU A 166 -15.44 -14.57 -2.56
N GLN A 167 -14.19 -15.01 -2.64
CA GLN A 167 -13.44 -15.44 -1.46
C GLN A 167 -12.98 -14.22 -0.67
N VAL A 168 -13.25 -14.17 0.63
CA VAL A 168 -12.74 -13.11 1.50
C VAL A 168 -11.40 -13.53 2.09
N VAL A 169 -10.35 -12.75 1.84
CA VAL A 169 -8.99 -13.01 2.34
C VAL A 169 -8.57 -11.90 3.30
N ASP A 170 -8.34 -12.25 4.56
CA ASP A 170 -7.96 -11.33 5.62
C ASP A 170 -6.44 -11.35 5.85
N ALA A 171 -5.81 -10.18 5.74
CA ALA A 171 -4.36 -10.01 5.82
C ALA A 171 -3.80 -9.79 7.24
N ARG A 172 -4.66 -9.71 8.26
CA ARG A 172 -4.23 -9.54 9.67
C ARG A 172 -3.47 -10.76 10.19
N SER A 173 -2.81 -10.61 11.34
CA SER A 173 -2.18 -11.72 12.03
C SER A 173 -3.20 -12.83 12.34
N ALA A 174 -2.72 -14.07 12.41
CA ALA A 174 -3.57 -15.21 12.78
C ALA A 174 -4.20 -15.03 14.16
N GLY A 175 -3.50 -14.41 15.10
CA GLY A 175 -4.02 -14.09 16.44
C GLY A 175 -5.20 -13.11 16.40
N ARG A 176 -5.07 -12.01 15.66
CA ARG A 176 -6.16 -11.01 15.50
C ARG A 176 -7.36 -11.60 14.78
N PHE A 177 -7.10 -12.37 13.72
CA PHE A 177 -8.14 -13.10 12.98
C PHE A 177 -8.88 -14.11 13.86
N ALA A 178 -8.17 -14.85 14.71
CA ALA A 178 -8.76 -15.81 15.65
C ALA A 178 -9.37 -15.15 16.90
N GLY A 179 -9.09 -13.87 17.14
CA GLY A 179 -9.52 -13.15 18.35
C GLY A 179 -8.73 -13.51 19.61
N THR A 180 -7.53 -14.09 19.47
CA THR A 180 -6.63 -14.44 20.58
C THR A 180 -5.56 -13.39 20.83
N GLU A 181 -5.46 -12.38 19.96
CA GLU A 181 -4.59 -11.21 20.06
C GLU A 181 -5.47 -9.95 20.02
N PRO A 182 -5.16 -8.91 20.83
CA PRO A 182 -5.93 -7.67 20.82
C PRO A 182 -5.79 -6.94 19.47
N GLU A 183 -6.83 -6.20 19.11
CA GLU A 183 -6.76 -5.23 18.02
C GLU A 183 -5.96 -3.98 18.46
N PRO A 184 -5.25 -3.28 17.55
CA PRO A 184 -4.48 -2.07 17.90
C PRO A 184 -5.33 -0.98 18.57
N HIS A 185 -6.62 -0.90 18.21
CA HIS A 185 -7.57 -0.02 18.86
C HIS A 185 -8.32 -0.78 19.96
N ALA A 186 -8.16 -0.33 21.21
CA ALA A 186 -8.66 -1.02 22.40
C ALA A 186 -10.19 -1.21 22.45
N ASN A 187 -10.96 -0.45 21.66
CA ASN A 187 -12.41 -0.55 21.57
C ASN A 187 -12.90 -1.55 20.50
N LEU A 188 -12.01 -2.15 19.71
CA LEU A 188 -12.37 -3.13 18.69
C LEU A 188 -12.33 -4.55 19.23
N ARG A 189 -13.29 -5.37 18.80
CA ARG A 189 -13.33 -6.80 19.12
C ARG A 189 -12.43 -7.56 18.15
N GLY A 190 -11.71 -8.56 18.66
CA GLY A 190 -11.01 -9.54 17.81
C GLY A 190 -11.98 -10.48 17.09
N GLY A 191 -11.46 -11.26 16.14
CA GLY A 191 -12.24 -12.20 15.32
C GLY A 191 -12.24 -11.81 13.84
N HIS A 192 -13.11 -12.44 13.05
CA HIS A 192 -13.12 -12.33 11.59
C HIS A 192 -14.51 -12.43 10.98
N ILE A 193 -14.60 -12.07 9.69
CA ILE A 193 -15.82 -12.19 8.88
C ILE A 193 -16.12 -13.68 8.62
N PRO A 194 -17.34 -14.18 8.86
CA PRO A 194 -17.66 -15.59 8.65
C PRO A 194 -17.30 -16.10 7.25
N GLY A 195 -16.57 -17.21 7.19
CA GLY A 195 -16.14 -17.83 5.93
C GLY A 195 -14.92 -17.20 5.26
N SER A 196 -14.34 -16.14 5.84
CA SER A 196 -13.07 -15.59 5.38
C SER A 196 -11.91 -16.56 5.63
N LYS A 197 -10.87 -16.42 4.82
CA LYS A 197 -9.60 -17.14 4.92
C LYS A 197 -8.54 -16.17 5.44
N ASN A 198 -7.61 -16.64 6.27
CA ASN A 198 -6.53 -15.80 6.78
C ASN A 198 -5.24 -16.06 6.01
N LEU A 199 -4.69 -15.01 5.41
CA LEU A 199 -3.36 -15.00 4.83
C LEU A 199 -2.60 -13.79 5.38
N PRO A 200 -1.93 -13.91 6.55
CA PRO A 200 -1.21 -12.79 7.13
C PRO A 200 -0.21 -12.19 6.14
N GLN A 201 -0.18 -10.86 6.01
CA GLN A 201 0.63 -10.20 4.98
C GLN A 201 2.11 -10.60 5.02
N THR A 202 2.64 -10.88 6.22
CA THR A 202 4.04 -11.29 6.43
C THR A 202 4.39 -12.59 5.70
N LYS A 203 3.41 -13.40 5.32
CA LYS A 203 3.60 -14.61 4.53
C LYS A 203 3.86 -14.35 3.04
N LEU A 204 3.64 -13.11 2.58
CA LEU A 204 3.84 -12.68 1.19
C LEU A 204 5.27 -12.22 0.91
N PHE A 205 6.11 -12.10 1.95
CA PHE A 205 7.47 -11.60 1.83
C PHE A 205 8.50 -12.69 2.10
N ASN A 206 9.66 -12.54 1.47
CA ASN A 206 10.89 -13.27 1.77
C ASN A 206 11.55 -12.71 3.04
N ALA A 207 12.54 -13.43 3.57
CA ALA A 207 13.26 -13.02 4.77
C ALA A 207 14.04 -11.70 4.61
N ASP A 208 14.42 -11.35 3.37
CA ASP A 208 15.10 -10.11 3.03
C ASP A 208 14.13 -8.93 2.77
N GLY A 209 12.83 -9.14 3.00
CA GLY A 209 11.78 -8.12 2.80
C GLY A 209 11.29 -7.97 1.36
N THR A 210 11.85 -8.72 0.41
CA THR A 210 11.33 -8.74 -0.97
C THR A 210 10.01 -9.51 -1.07
N TRP A 211 9.22 -9.24 -2.10
CA TRP A 211 7.99 -9.98 -2.37
C TRP A 211 8.28 -11.39 -2.86
N LYS A 212 7.51 -12.36 -2.36
CA LYS A 212 7.46 -13.69 -2.98
C LYS A 212 6.86 -13.57 -4.38
N THR A 213 7.38 -14.37 -5.30
CA THR A 213 6.87 -14.46 -6.67
C THR A 213 6.74 -15.92 -7.10
N GLY A 214 6.09 -16.16 -8.23
CA GLY A 214 5.98 -17.49 -8.84
C GLY A 214 5.42 -18.55 -7.88
N ALA A 215 6.13 -19.67 -7.76
CA ALA A 215 5.70 -20.83 -6.98
C ALA A 215 5.56 -20.54 -5.48
N ASP A 216 6.42 -19.69 -4.90
CA ASP A 216 6.37 -19.39 -3.47
C ASP A 216 5.14 -18.55 -3.09
N LEU A 217 4.76 -17.61 -3.97
CA LEU A 217 3.54 -16.84 -3.80
C LEU A 217 2.31 -17.74 -3.95
N GLN A 218 2.28 -18.59 -4.98
CA GLN A 218 1.21 -19.57 -5.18
C GLN A 218 1.05 -20.51 -3.98
N ALA A 219 2.16 -20.98 -3.41
CA ALA A 219 2.17 -21.82 -2.22
C ALA A 219 1.58 -21.10 -0.99
N ALA A 220 1.86 -19.80 -0.82
CA ALA A 220 1.28 -19.01 0.27
C ALA A 220 -0.25 -18.91 0.18
N PHE A 221 -0.79 -18.63 -1.02
CA PHE A 221 -2.24 -18.60 -1.25
C PHE A 221 -2.88 -19.99 -1.08
N ALA A 222 -2.25 -21.04 -1.61
CA ALA A 222 -2.74 -22.41 -1.50
C ALA A 222 -2.77 -22.89 -0.03
N ALA A 223 -1.75 -22.55 0.76
CA ALA A 223 -1.69 -22.87 2.19
C ALA A 223 -2.79 -22.15 3.00
N ALA A 224 -3.20 -20.95 2.60
CA ALA A 224 -4.36 -20.25 3.15
C ALA A 224 -5.70 -20.78 2.60
N GLY A 225 -5.66 -21.81 1.74
CA GLY A 225 -6.82 -22.39 1.09
C GLY A 225 -7.45 -21.51 0.02
N VAL A 226 -6.78 -20.46 -0.46
CA VAL A 226 -7.32 -19.50 -1.45
C VAL A 226 -7.12 -20.05 -2.87
N ASP A 227 -8.20 -20.09 -3.64
CA ASP A 227 -8.17 -20.44 -5.05
C ASP A 227 -7.99 -19.18 -5.90
N THR A 228 -6.79 -18.92 -6.41
CA THR A 228 -6.46 -17.70 -7.16
C THR A 228 -7.09 -17.65 -8.56
N THR A 229 -7.78 -18.71 -8.99
CA THR A 229 -8.54 -18.73 -10.25
C THR A 229 -9.97 -18.22 -10.09
N LYS A 230 -10.43 -18.00 -8.85
CA LYS A 230 -11.77 -17.51 -8.51
C LYS A 230 -11.74 -16.06 -8.04
N PRO A 231 -12.87 -15.34 -8.14
CA PRO A 231 -12.99 -14.00 -7.58
C PRO A 231 -12.61 -13.95 -6.09
N LEU A 232 -11.92 -12.89 -5.70
CA LEU A 232 -11.48 -12.65 -4.34
C LEU A 232 -11.64 -11.18 -3.96
N VAL A 233 -11.89 -10.95 -2.68
CA VAL A 233 -11.83 -9.64 -2.03
C VAL A 233 -10.87 -9.74 -0.86
N THR A 234 -9.97 -8.77 -0.74
CA THR A 234 -9.04 -8.65 0.38
C THR A 234 -9.59 -7.71 1.45
N THR A 235 -9.22 -7.95 2.70
CA THR A 235 -9.56 -7.09 3.82
C THR A 235 -8.46 -7.13 4.88
N CYS A 236 -8.33 -6.08 5.68
CA CYS A 236 -7.54 -6.12 6.91
C CYS A 236 -8.21 -5.33 8.04
N GLY A 237 -7.43 -4.66 8.90
CA GLY A 237 -7.96 -3.83 9.98
C GLY A 237 -8.59 -2.51 9.50
N SER A 238 -8.02 -1.88 8.47
CA SER A 238 -8.43 -0.55 7.99
C SER A 238 -8.22 -0.35 6.48
N GLY A 239 -8.24 -1.43 5.71
CA GLY A 239 -8.08 -1.43 4.25
C GLY A 239 -7.79 -2.83 3.77
#